data_AF-Q64PF7-F1
#
_entry.id   AF-Q64PF7-F1
#
_cell.length_a   1.000
_cell.length_b   1.000
_cell.length_c   1.000
_cell.angle_alpha   90.00
_cell.angle_beta   90.00
_cell.angle_gamma   90.00
#
_symmetry.space_group_name_H-M   'P 1'
#
loop_
_entity.id
_entity.type
_entity.pdbx_description
1 polymer ?
#
loop_
_entity_poly.entity_id
_entity_poly.type
_entity_poly.pdbx_seq_one_letter_code
_entity_poly.pdbx_strand_id
1 'polypeptide(L)'
;MRTRQLIDTDMPMCMNDTENLTAVQTDMLRAVANGEYRFNSIPVVRKYELGSVQTITRNKRMLTERDFIEKEGELYVFSDPVFERWFKREYC
;
A
#
# COMPACT_ATOMS: atom_id res chain seq x y z
N MET A 1 -11.90 -21.44 12.17
CA MET A 1 -10.43 -21.56 12.27
C MET A 1 -9.69 -21.54 10.93
N ARG A 2 -10.35 -21.35 9.77
CA ARG A 2 -9.72 -21.50 8.44
C ARG A 2 -8.94 -20.28 7.92
N THR A 3 -9.26 -19.07 8.39
CA THR A 3 -8.66 -17.81 7.89
C THR A 3 -7.27 -17.50 8.44
N ARG A 4 -6.88 -18.07 9.60
CA ARG A 4 -5.55 -17.83 10.19
C ARG A 4 -4.42 -18.52 9.43
N GLN A 5 -4.66 -19.73 8.90
CA GLN A 5 -3.61 -20.52 8.25
C GLN A 5 -3.20 -20.00 6.87
N LEU A 6 -4.09 -19.27 6.17
CA LEU A 6 -3.76 -18.64 4.88
C LEU A 6 -2.80 -17.46 5.07
N ILE A 7 -3.05 -16.62 6.08
CA ILE A 7 -2.17 -15.48 6.41
C ILE A 7 -0.74 -15.97 6.70
N ASP A 8 -0.59 -17.09 7.42
CA ASP A 8 0.73 -17.63 7.76
C ASP A 8 1.47 -18.26 6.57
N THR A 9 0.75 -18.70 5.53
CA THR A 9 1.34 -19.31 4.33
C THR A 9 1.76 -18.25 3.30
N ASP A 10 1.01 -17.15 3.20
CA ASP A 10 1.29 -16.05 2.27
C ASP A 10 2.26 -15.00 2.85
N MET A 11 2.53 -15.07 4.17
CA MET A 11 3.41 -14.14 4.89
C MET A 11 4.84 -14.03 4.30
N PRO A 12 5.53 -15.13 3.95
CA PRO A 12 6.87 -15.04 3.36
C PRO A 12 6.90 -14.33 2.00
N MET A 13 5.83 -14.45 1.20
CA MET A 13 5.71 -13.75 -0.08
C MET A 13 5.48 -12.26 0.14
N CYS A 14 4.57 -11.89 1.04
CA CYS A 14 4.30 -10.50 1.39
C CYS A 14 5.55 -9.78 1.91
N MET A 15 6.34 -10.45 2.77
CA MET A 15 7.60 -9.91 3.29
C MET A 15 8.61 -9.62 2.18
N ASN A 16 8.89 -10.60 1.31
CA ASN A 16 9.82 -10.44 0.18
C ASN A 16 9.40 -9.31 -0.78
N ASP A 17 8.09 -9.16 -0.99
CA ASP A 17 7.55 -8.09 -1.82
C ASP A 17 7.77 -6.70 -1.22
N THR A 18 7.63 -6.58 0.11
CA THR A 18 7.84 -5.34 0.86
C THR A 18 9.30 -4.97 1.14
N GLU A 19 10.23 -5.94 1.18
CA GLU A 19 11.66 -5.68 1.45
C GLU A 19 12.29 -4.73 0.42
N ASN A 20 11.74 -4.68 -0.79
CA ASN A 20 12.24 -3.83 -1.88
C ASN A 20 11.49 -2.50 -2.02
N LEU A 21 10.57 -2.18 -1.09
CA LEU A 21 9.85 -0.91 -1.12
C LEU A 21 10.69 0.23 -0.54
N THR A 22 10.68 1.35 -1.24
CA THR A 22 11.23 2.60 -0.71
C THR A 22 10.34 3.16 0.40
N ALA A 23 10.89 4.00 1.28
CA ALA A 23 10.12 4.65 2.35
C ALA A 23 8.83 5.31 1.85
N VAL A 24 8.92 6.09 0.75
CA VAL A 24 7.75 6.77 0.16
C VAL A 24 6.70 5.79 -0.34
N GLN A 25 7.10 4.63 -0.89
CA GLN A 25 6.14 3.61 -1.31
C GLN A 25 5.43 2.97 -0.11
N THR A 26 6.16 2.67 0.95
CA THR A 26 5.60 2.19 2.22
C THR A 26 4.66 3.23 2.83
N ASP A 27 4.99 4.51 2.79
CA ASP A 27 4.14 5.58 3.30
C ASP A 27 2.86 5.77 2.46
N MET A 28 2.93 5.56 1.14
CA MET A 28 1.74 5.50 0.30
C MET A 28 0.82 4.32 0.69
N LEU A 29 1.38 3.12 0.92
CA LEU A 29 0.59 1.99 1.39
C LEU A 29 0.00 2.25 2.79
N ARG A 30 0.75 2.93 3.68
CA ARG A 30 0.24 3.37 4.99
C ARG A 30 -0.93 4.34 4.86
N ALA A 31 -0.91 5.24 3.88
CA ALA A 31 -2.04 6.12 3.62
C ALA A 31 -3.30 5.33 3.26
N VAL A 32 -3.21 4.40 2.31
CA VAL A 32 -4.34 3.53 1.90
C VAL A 32 -4.86 2.71 3.08
N ALA A 33 -3.95 2.12 3.87
CA ALA A 33 -4.30 1.35 5.06
C ALA A 33 -5.09 2.16 6.10
N ASN A 34 -4.84 3.46 6.19
CA ASN A 34 -5.55 4.37 7.08
C ASN A 34 -6.81 4.99 6.45
N GLY A 35 -7.26 4.50 5.29
CA GLY A 35 -8.47 4.96 4.63
C GLY A 35 -8.27 6.16 3.71
N GLU A 36 -7.03 6.53 3.41
CA GLU A 36 -6.70 7.67 2.56
C GLU A 36 -6.45 7.20 1.12
N TYR A 37 -7.53 7.11 0.35
CA TYR A 37 -7.50 6.52 -0.99
C TYR A 37 -7.14 7.52 -2.12
N ARG A 38 -6.91 8.79 -1.78
CA ARG A 38 -6.55 9.87 -2.72
C ARG A 38 -5.19 10.50 -2.40
N PHE A 39 -4.15 9.95 -3.02
CA PHE A 39 -2.78 10.43 -2.85
C PHE A 39 -2.53 11.88 -3.28
N ASN A 40 -3.36 12.44 -4.17
CA ASN A 40 -3.13 13.78 -4.72
C ASN A 40 -3.62 14.90 -3.79
N SER A 41 -4.28 14.57 -2.68
CA SER A 41 -4.78 15.59 -1.78
C SER A 41 -3.63 16.19 -0.96
N ILE A 42 -3.57 17.52 -0.91
CA ILE A 42 -2.58 18.26 -0.08
C ILE A 42 -2.50 17.72 1.36
N PRO A 43 -3.61 17.44 2.08
CA PRO A 43 -3.50 16.88 3.44
C PRO A 43 -2.82 15.51 3.49
N VAL A 44 -3.10 14.60 2.55
CA VAL A 44 -2.48 13.26 2.51
C VAL A 44 -1.00 13.36 2.16
N VAL A 45 -0.64 14.18 1.17
CA VAL A 45 0.76 14.39 0.79
C VAL A 45 1.60 14.90 1.96
N ARG A 46 1.06 15.84 2.75
CA ARG A 46 1.75 16.38 3.92
C ARG A 46 1.80 15.41 5.09
N LYS A 47 0.71 14.68 5.36
CA LYS A 47 0.61 13.75 6.48
C LYS A 47 1.54 12.55 6.34
N TYR A 48 1.76 12.07 5.11
CA TYR A 48 2.58 10.89 4.82
C TYR A 48 3.88 11.23 4.10
N GLU A 49 4.23 12.52 3.98
CA GLU A 49 5.47 12.99 3.34
C GLU A 49 5.70 12.40 1.92
N LEU A 50 4.63 12.29 1.12
CA LEU A 50 4.65 11.57 -0.17
C LEU A 50 5.53 12.22 -1.27
N GLY A 51 6.10 13.39 -0.98
CA GLY A 51 6.99 14.11 -1.87
C GLY A 51 6.27 14.80 -3.03
N SER A 52 6.95 14.89 -4.17
CA SER A 52 6.47 15.62 -5.35
C SER A 52 5.38 14.85 -6.12
N VAL A 53 4.55 15.56 -6.89
CA VAL A 53 3.53 14.95 -7.78
C VAL A 53 4.15 13.92 -8.75
N GLN A 54 5.37 14.16 -9.24
CA GLN A 54 6.08 13.21 -10.10
C GLN A 54 6.44 11.93 -9.34
N THR A 55 6.94 12.05 -8.11
CA THR A 55 7.24 10.93 -7.22
C THR A 55 5.99 10.08 -6.96
N ILE A 56 4.89 10.73 -6.59
CA ILE A 56 3.60 10.07 -6.33
C ILE A 56 3.10 9.36 -7.59
N THR A 57 3.19 9.99 -8.77
CA THR A 57 2.73 9.40 -10.03
C THR A 57 3.55 8.17 -10.41
N ARG A 58 4.89 8.24 -10.29
CA ARG A 58 5.78 7.11 -10.53
C ARG A 58 5.50 5.95 -9.58
N ASN A 59 5.35 6.23 -8.28
CA ASN A 59 5.11 5.20 -7.28
C ASN A 59 3.72 4.58 -7.40
N LYS A 60 2.67 5.37 -7.72
CA LYS A 60 1.34 4.82 -8.05
C LYS A 60 1.42 3.77 -9.14
N ARG A 61 2.08 4.12 -10.25
CA ARG A 61 2.24 3.21 -11.39
C ARG A 61 2.94 1.92 -10.97
N MET A 62 4.05 2.04 -10.25
CA MET A 62 4.82 0.89 -9.79
C MET A 62 4.03 0.00 -8.82
N LEU A 63 3.33 0.59 -7.85
CA LEU A 63 2.53 -0.15 -6.88
C LEU A 63 1.35 -0.86 -7.55
N THR A 64 0.78 -0.28 -8.60
CA THR A 64 -0.25 -0.95 -9.42
C THR A 64 0.32 -2.03 -10.33
N GLU A 65 1.46 -1.79 -10.98
CA GLU A 65 2.12 -2.80 -11.84
C GLU A 65 2.61 -4.03 -11.05
N ARG A 66 2.82 -3.89 -9.74
CA ARG A 66 3.17 -4.99 -8.82
C ARG A 66 1.98 -5.51 -8.00
N ASP A 67 0.75 -5.14 -8.36
CA ASP A 67 -0.47 -5.61 -7.72
C ASP A 67 -0.59 -5.33 -6.21
N PHE A 68 0.14 -4.33 -5.67
CA PHE A 68 -0.06 -3.90 -4.28
C PHE A 68 -1.36 -3.10 -4.11
N ILE A 69 -1.66 -2.25 -5.09
CA ILE A 69 -2.86 -1.41 -5.11
C ILE A 69 -3.51 -1.43 -6.49
N GLU A 70 -4.83 -1.32 -6.51
CA GLU A 70 -5.62 -1.19 -7.73
C GLU A 70 -6.40 0.12 -7.74
N LYS A 71 -6.81 0.53 -8.95
CA LYS A 71 -7.55 1.77 -9.17
C LYS A 71 -9.04 1.48 -9.23
N GLU A 72 -9.79 1.98 -8.24
CA GLU A 72 -11.25 1.95 -8.21
C GLU A 72 -11.80 3.37 -8.47
N GLY A 73 -12.20 3.65 -9.72
CA GLY A 73 -12.63 4.99 -10.09
C GLY A 73 -11.49 6.00 -9.92
N GLU A 74 -11.62 6.95 -8.99
CA GLU A 74 -10.56 7.94 -8.68
C GLU A 74 -9.78 7.61 -7.39
N LEU A 75 -10.00 6.41 -6.84
CA LEU A 75 -9.43 5.94 -5.59
C LEU A 75 -8.40 4.84 -5.85
N TYR A 76 -7.47 4.68 -4.91
CA TYR A 76 -6.53 3.58 -4.88
C TYR A 76 -6.73 2.77 -3.61
N VAL A 77 -6.97 1.46 -3.77
CA VAL A 77 -7.21 0.50 -2.68
C VAL A 77 -6.21 -0.64 -2.77
N PHE A 78 -6.04 -1.42 -1.70
CA PHE A 78 -5.22 -2.63 -1.79
C PHE A 78 -5.89 -3.66 -2.70
N SER A 79 -5.10 -4.26 -3.60
CA SER A 79 -5.61 -5.30 -4.51
C SER A 79 -5.94 -6.61 -3.79
N ASP A 80 -5.35 -6.83 -2.60
CA ASP A 80 -5.59 -8.00 -1.77
C ASP A 80 -5.93 -7.62 -0.31
N PRO A 81 -7.14 -7.95 0.19
CA PRO A 81 -7.53 -7.70 1.58
C PRO A 81 -6.79 -8.57 2.62
N VAL A 82 -6.10 -9.63 2.20
CA VAL A 82 -5.17 -10.38 3.07
C VAL A 82 -3.89 -9.57 3.26
N PHE A 83 -3.27 -9.11 2.16
CA PHE A 83 -2.12 -8.22 2.21
C PHE A 83 -2.40 -6.95 3.01
N GLU A 84 -3.55 -6.29 2.82
CA GLU A 84 -3.94 -5.11 3.61
C GLU A 84 -3.89 -5.38 5.12
N ARG A 85 -4.47 -6.51 5.57
CA ARG A 85 -4.52 -6.87 6.99
C ARG A 85 -3.14 -7.17 7.56
N TRP A 86 -2.30 -7.84 6.79
CA TRP A 86 -0.92 -8.08 7.18
C TRP A 86 -0.11 -6.78 7.23
N PHE A 87 -0.21 -5.93 6.21
CA PHE A 87 0.50 -4.66 6.13
C PHE A 87 0.12 -3.73 7.29
N LYS A 88 -1.17 -3.66 7.65
CA LYS A 88 -1.65 -2.92 8.83
C LYS A 88 -1.04 -3.41 10.13
N ARG A 89 -0.78 -4.72 10.27
CA ARG A 89 -0.19 -5.28 11.49
C ARG A 89 1.28 -4.92 11.64
N GLU A 90 2.02 -4.87 10.52
CA GLU A 90 3.47 -4.70 10.54
C GLU A 90 3.91 -3.23 10.45
N TYR A 91 3.13 -2.37 9.77
CA TYR A 91 3.55 -1.01 9.41
C TYR A 91 2.64 0.13 9.91
N CYS A 92 1.53 -0.18 10.59
CA CYS A 92 0.60 0.80 11.17
C CYS A 92 0.46 0.57 12.69
#